data_AF-A0A947AVK2-F1
#
_entry.id   AF-A0A947AVK2-F1
#
_cell.length_a   1.000
_cell.length_b   1.000
_cell.length_c   1.000
_cell.angle_alpha   90.00
_cell.angle_beta   90.00
_cell.angle_gamma   90.00
#
_symmetry.space_group_name_H-M   'P 1'
#
loop_
_entity.id
_entity.type
_entity.pdbx_description
1 polymer ?
#
loop_
_entity_poly.entity_id
_entity_poly.type
_entity_poly.pdbx_seq_one_letter_code
_entity_poly.pdbx_strand_id
1 'polypeptide(L)'
;MDTDQRPYDMSRIDRLKDRVVSIRPEMDLENARLLTEGFQETEGEPLVVRKAKAFRKQCQKKSVTILEGELIVGCSGSKIRGGILCSDTCWSVLNDELDTISTRSYDPFYLKQKDRQMFEQEIRPYWRGRSNYEEWLAQIPDDTRELRDNGVIYINRKAVRGFGETTAGYEWFIREGLAGIEASIKTRKAKLDLTVPGDYEKDYYLTSLLIVADGMQLLAHRYSQEAARLAALEEDVKRKTELLEIAEVCSHVPANPARTFREALQALYFYQICIFMEQNAASYNPGRMDQYLFPYYNDDLQNGRITREAAQELLNCLWVKFSEPCLFQDAVTAEFAAGYPMFQNVCVGGVDETGRDAVNELSYMIIQATMDVQLYQPSLSVRYSLAKNPNRFLRKVVELIALGTGFPAFHNDDIGIRMLMNKGVPLKEAFNWNPCGCVETNLEGRLRHYTALADINLGSIVEFALLNGKGRKSNKYVSIRTGRAEHFKDFESFLEALKKQFAYATRAVVKGSHVIDEVCMNRPSPALSLTFKECIENAKDYAWGG
;
A
#
# COMPACT_ATOMS: atom_id res chain seq x y z
N MET A 1 33.01 6.35 14.52
CA MET A 1 32.47 7.69 14.85
C MET A 1 31.68 7.52 16.12
N ASP A 2 31.91 8.41 17.07
CA ASP A 2 31.19 8.45 18.35
C ASP A 2 29.68 8.49 18.07
N THR A 3 28.90 7.57 18.66
CA THR A 3 27.50 7.30 18.27
C THR A 3 26.49 8.28 18.88
N ASP A 4 26.95 9.28 19.63
CA ASP A 4 26.09 10.16 20.44
C ASP A 4 25.93 11.60 19.93
N GLN A 5 26.55 11.97 18.81
CA GLN A 5 26.33 13.28 18.18
C GLN A 5 25.50 13.12 16.90
N ARG A 6 24.19 13.37 17.01
CA ARG A 6 23.32 13.53 15.82
C ARG A 6 23.83 14.75 15.04
N PRO A 7 24.07 14.64 13.73
CA PRO A 7 24.81 15.66 12.99
C PRO A 7 24.01 16.93 12.68
N TYR A 8 22.72 16.99 13.03
CA TYR A 8 21.88 18.18 12.85
C TYR A 8 20.74 18.26 13.88
N ASP A 9 20.10 19.42 13.94
CA ASP A 9 18.99 19.72 14.87
C ASP A 9 17.73 18.88 14.57
N MET A 10 17.31 18.09 15.54
CA MET A 10 16.13 17.21 15.45
C MET A 10 14.82 17.90 15.85
N SER A 11 14.85 19.17 16.26
CA SER A 11 13.67 19.90 16.74
C SER A 11 12.49 19.86 15.78
N ARG A 12 12.72 20.01 14.47
CA ARG A 12 11.67 19.86 13.46
C ARG A 12 11.05 18.47 13.53
N ILE A 13 11.88 17.43 13.45
CA ILE A 13 11.45 16.04 13.39
C ILE A 13 10.67 15.65 14.65
N ASP A 14 11.10 16.09 15.83
CA ASP A 14 10.39 15.84 17.08
C ASP A 14 9.01 16.50 17.09
N ARG A 15 8.86 17.75 16.62
CA ARG A 15 7.52 18.37 16.45
C ARG A 15 6.64 17.63 15.44
N LEU A 16 7.22 17.13 14.34
CA LEU A 16 6.47 16.35 13.35
C LEU A 16 6.00 15.01 13.95
N LYS A 17 6.85 14.33 14.72
CA LYS A 17 6.51 13.08 15.44
C LYS A 17 5.41 13.32 16.47
N ASP A 18 5.56 14.36 17.29
CA ASP A 18 4.59 14.72 18.32
C ASP A 18 3.20 14.95 17.73
N ARG A 19 3.12 15.54 16.54
CA ARG A 19 1.86 15.69 15.79
C ARG A 19 1.23 14.34 15.44
N VAL A 20 2.00 13.37 14.94
CA VAL A 20 1.47 12.04 14.59
C VAL A 20 0.93 11.33 15.84
N VAL A 21 1.67 11.33 16.94
CA VAL A 21 1.28 10.59 18.15
C VAL A 21 0.16 11.27 18.93
N SER A 22 0.05 12.60 18.88
CA SER A 22 -0.98 13.37 19.60
C SER A 22 -2.34 13.40 18.88
N ILE A 23 -2.36 13.25 17.56
CA ILE A 23 -3.60 13.25 16.78
C ILE A 23 -4.31 11.90 16.94
N ARG A 24 -5.56 11.96 17.41
CA ARG A 24 -6.47 10.81 17.40
C ARG A 24 -6.90 10.51 15.95
N PRO A 25 -6.82 9.25 15.49
CA PRO A 25 -7.33 8.86 14.18
C PRO A 25 -8.82 9.18 14.00
N GLU A 26 -9.19 9.61 12.79
CA GLU A 26 -10.55 10.01 12.42
C GLU A 26 -10.98 9.35 11.11
N MET A 27 -12.28 9.10 10.92
CA MET A 27 -12.79 8.71 9.61
C MET A 27 -12.69 9.87 8.62
N ASP A 28 -12.12 9.64 7.44
CA ASP A 28 -11.99 10.64 6.39
C ASP A 28 -12.85 10.28 5.17
N LEU A 29 -13.87 11.10 4.92
CA LEU A 29 -14.89 10.83 3.91
C LEU A 29 -14.85 11.81 2.73
N GLU A 30 -13.90 12.75 2.70
CA GLU A 30 -13.82 13.74 1.61
C GLU A 30 -13.67 13.05 0.25
N ASN A 31 -12.69 12.15 0.16
CA ASN A 31 -12.43 11.40 -1.07
C ASN A 31 -13.58 10.44 -1.42
N ALA A 32 -14.23 9.85 -0.43
CA ALA A 32 -15.37 8.96 -0.62
C ALA A 32 -16.57 9.70 -1.25
N ARG A 33 -16.86 10.91 -0.75
CA ARG A 33 -17.88 11.80 -1.32
C ARG A 33 -17.54 12.21 -2.75
N LEU A 34 -16.30 12.64 -3.00
CA LEU A 34 -15.83 13.03 -4.33
C LEU A 34 -15.83 11.86 -5.33
N LEU A 35 -15.46 10.66 -4.87
CA LEU A 35 -15.57 9.43 -5.65
C LEU A 35 -17.03 9.19 -6.07
N THR A 36 -17.95 9.31 -5.11
CA THR A 36 -19.39 9.13 -5.33
C THR A 36 -19.92 10.10 -6.38
N GLU A 37 -19.61 11.39 -6.26
CA GLU A 37 -20.00 12.38 -7.27
C GLU A 37 -19.43 12.03 -8.66
N GLY A 38 -18.17 11.59 -8.73
CA GLY A 38 -17.52 11.23 -9.99
C GLY A 38 -18.18 10.02 -10.67
N PHE A 39 -18.58 9.02 -9.89
CA PHE A 39 -19.31 7.86 -10.41
C PHE A 39 -20.74 8.23 -10.85
N GLN A 40 -21.43 9.13 -10.15
CA GLN A 40 -22.75 9.64 -10.52
C GLN A 40 -22.72 10.41 -11.84
N GLU A 41 -21.72 11.27 -12.05
CA GLU A 41 -21.59 12.08 -13.26
C GLU A 41 -21.21 11.27 -14.51
N THR A 42 -20.75 10.04 -14.34
CA THR A 42 -20.17 9.21 -15.42
C THR A 42 -20.94 7.91 -15.64
N GLU A 43 -22.20 7.83 -15.18
CA GLU A 43 -23.05 6.67 -15.44
C GLU A 43 -23.21 6.41 -16.95
N GLY A 44 -23.05 5.15 -17.36
CA GLY A 44 -23.07 4.73 -18.76
C GLY A 44 -21.68 4.62 -19.42
N GLU A 45 -20.62 5.14 -18.79
CA GLU A 45 -19.25 4.95 -19.29
C GLU A 45 -18.62 3.62 -18.82
N PRO A 46 -17.55 3.13 -19.49
CA PRO A 46 -16.81 1.95 -19.03
C PRO A 46 -16.29 2.11 -17.59
N LEU A 47 -16.40 1.06 -16.78
CA LEU A 47 -16.11 1.11 -15.34
C LEU A 47 -14.74 1.70 -15.00
N VAL A 48 -13.68 1.32 -15.73
CA VAL A 48 -12.32 1.84 -15.50
C VAL A 48 -12.19 3.33 -15.83
N VAL A 49 -12.95 3.82 -16.82
CA VAL A 49 -12.99 5.25 -17.15
C VAL A 49 -13.73 6.02 -16.07
N ARG A 50 -14.84 5.47 -15.55
CA ARG A 50 -15.56 6.05 -14.40
C ARG A 50 -14.66 6.16 -13.17
N LYS A 51 -13.93 5.08 -12.85
CA LYS A 51 -12.94 5.07 -11.77
C LYS A 51 -11.86 6.13 -11.96
N ALA A 52 -11.28 6.23 -13.16
CA ALA A 52 -10.27 7.22 -13.50
C ALA A 52 -10.79 8.66 -13.39
N LYS A 53 -11.98 8.95 -13.91
CA LYS A 53 -12.61 10.29 -13.81
C LYS A 53 -12.95 10.66 -12.36
N ALA A 54 -13.43 9.70 -11.58
CA ALA A 54 -13.70 9.90 -10.16
C ALA A 54 -12.40 10.16 -9.37
N PHE A 55 -11.32 9.42 -9.66
CA PHE A 55 -9.99 9.70 -9.10
C PHE A 55 -9.49 11.10 -9.47
N ARG A 56 -9.57 11.47 -10.76
CA ARG A 56 -9.20 12.81 -11.23
C ARG A 56 -10.00 13.90 -10.51
N LYS A 57 -11.30 13.69 -10.26
CA LYS A 57 -12.13 14.60 -9.47
C LYS A 57 -11.63 14.72 -8.03
N GLN A 58 -11.24 13.61 -7.38
CA GLN A 58 -10.62 13.65 -6.06
C GLN A 58 -9.37 14.55 -6.09
N CYS A 59 -8.43 14.31 -7.01
CA CYS A 59 -7.25 15.14 -7.20
C CYS A 59 -7.57 16.64 -7.42
N GLN A 60 -8.62 16.93 -8.21
CA GLN A 60 -9.02 18.29 -8.53
C GLN A 60 -9.66 19.03 -7.35
N LYS A 61 -10.45 18.35 -6.51
CA LYS A 61 -11.32 19.02 -5.53
C LYS A 61 -10.93 18.79 -4.07
N LYS A 62 -10.17 17.74 -3.74
CA LYS A 62 -9.84 17.40 -2.35
C LYS A 62 -9.10 18.54 -1.65
N SER A 63 -9.15 18.61 -0.33
CA SER A 63 -8.38 19.55 0.46
C SER A 63 -6.88 19.37 0.22
N VAL A 64 -6.15 20.48 0.06
CA VAL A 64 -4.70 20.50 -0.09
C VAL A 64 -4.18 21.33 1.08
N THR A 65 -3.33 20.72 1.91
CA THR A 65 -2.83 21.36 3.12
C THR A 65 -1.35 21.05 3.26
N ILE A 66 -0.57 22.08 3.54
CA ILE A 66 0.85 21.97 3.89
C ILE A 66 0.96 22.44 5.33
N LEU A 67 1.41 21.53 6.19
CA LEU A 67 1.47 21.77 7.62
C LEU A 67 2.80 22.39 8.01
N GLU A 68 2.81 23.00 9.18
CA GLU A 68 3.98 23.71 9.68
C GLU A 68 5.21 22.78 9.78
N GLY A 69 6.35 23.25 9.30
CA GLY A 69 7.61 22.49 9.29
C GLY A 69 7.71 21.33 8.29
N GLU A 70 6.69 21.00 7.49
CA GLU A 70 6.82 19.95 6.45
C GLU A 70 7.81 20.36 5.35
N LEU A 71 8.66 19.41 4.92
CA LEU A 71 9.57 19.53 3.77
C LEU A 71 9.16 18.63 2.60
N ILE A 72 8.57 17.47 2.91
CA ILE A 72 7.87 16.58 1.98
C ILE A 72 6.37 16.73 2.28
N VAL A 73 5.58 17.03 1.26
CA VAL A 73 4.16 17.40 1.41
C VAL A 73 3.25 16.41 0.71
N GLY A 74 1.98 16.37 1.14
CA GLY A 74 1.00 15.44 0.60
C GLY A 74 0.20 14.77 1.70
N CYS A 75 -1.05 14.46 1.41
CA CYS A 75 -1.91 13.64 2.25
C CYS A 75 -2.89 12.91 1.35
N SER A 76 -3.06 11.60 1.56
CA SER A 76 -4.06 10.81 0.84
C SER A 76 -5.48 11.33 1.12
N GLY A 77 -5.75 11.80 2.35
CA GLY A 77 -7.04 12.35 2.77
C GLY A 77 -7.03 13.87 2.99
N SER A 78 -8.08 14.37 3.61
CA SER A 78 -8.15 15.68 4.26
C SER A 78 -7.59 15.68 5.70
N LYS A 79 -7.43 14.50 6.31
CA LYS A 79 -7.00 14.31 7.69
C LYS A 79 -5.66 13.59 7.75
N ILE A 80 -4.73 14.10 8.56
CA ILE A 80 -3.37 13.55 8.75
C ILE A 80 -3.45 12.06 9.10
N ARG A 81 -4.18 11.71 10.17
CA ARG A 81 -4.45 10.34 10.61
C ARG A 81 -5.86 9.90 10.22
N GLY A 82 -6.17 10.05 8.93
CA GLY A 82 -7.46 9.72 8.35
C GLY A 82 -7.59 8.24 7.95
N GLY A 83 -8.68 7.59 8.37
CA GLY A 83 -9.13 6.33 7.79
C GLY A 83 -9.91 6.59 6.51
N ILE A 84 -9.33 6.24 5.35
CA ILE A 84 -9.91 6.56 4.04
C ILE A 84 -10.93 5.49 3.65
N LEU A 85 -12.15 5.93 3.32
CA LEU A 85 -13.19 5.03 2.83
C LEU A 85 -13.16 4.90 1.30
N CYS A 86 -12.89 3.70 0.80
CA CYS A 86 -13.12 3.36 -0.62
C CYS A 86 -14.52 2.81 -0.81
N SER A 87 -15.45 3.70 -1.15
CA SER A 87 -16.89 3.39 -1.12
C SER A 87 -17.31 2.39 -2.20
N ASP A 88 -16.63 2.40 -3.35
CA ASP A 88 -16.79 1.42 -4.43
C ASP A 88 -16.35 0.00 -4.03
N THR A 89 -15.42 -0.10 -3.08
CA THR A 89 -14.93 -1.39 -2.59
C THR A 89 -15.73 -1.90 -1.40
N CYS A 90 -15.94 -1.08 -0.36
CA CYS A 90 -16.39 -1.57 0.95
C CYS A 90 -17.14 -0.53 1.80
N TRP A 91 -17.99 0.31 1.20
CA TRP A 91 -18.77 1.32 1.97
C TRP A 91 -19.54 0.73 3.17
N SER A 92 -20.03 -0.50 3.05
CA SER A 92 -20.84 -1.17 4.06
C SER A 92 -20.08 -1.46 5.36
N VAL A 93 -18.75 -1.53 5.32
CA VAL A 93 -17.92 -1.65 6.53
C VAL A 93 -18.16 -0.49 7.49
N LEU A 94 -18.15 0.75 6.98
CA LEU A 94 -18.47 1.91 7.82
C LEU A 94 -19.95 1.92 8.21
N ASN A 95 -20.85 1.49 7.31
CA ASN A 95 -22.28 1.44 7.60
C ASN A 95 -22.59 0.57 8.82
N ASP A 96 -21.96 -0.60 8.90
CA ASP A 96 -22.22 -1.58 9.96
C ASP A 96 -21.59 -1.16 11.30
N GLU A 97 -20.69 -0.17 11.28
CA GLU A 97 -19.96 0.32 12.45
C GLU A 97 -20.21 1.81 12.75
N LEU A 98 -21.26 2.45 12.20
CA LEU A 98 -21.53 3.88 12.42
C LEU A 98 -21.63 4.28 13.90
N ASP A 99 -22.14 3.37 14.73
CA ASP A 99 -22.32 3.58 16.17
C ASP A 99 -21.13 3.09 17.02
N THR A 100 -20.27 2.24 16.46
CA THR A 100 -19.22 1.53 17.21
C THR A 100 -17.80 1.90 16.80
N ILE A 101 -17.58 2.43 15.60
CA ILE A 101 -16.26 2.72 15.03
C ILE A 101 -15.41 3.64 15.91
N SER A 102 -16.04 4.56 16.65
CA SER A 102 -15.36 5.50 17.55
C SER A 102 -14.96 4.90 18.89
N THR A 103 -15.48 3.73 19.25
CA THR A 103 -15.32 3.11 20.58
C THR A 103 -14.90 1.64 20.53
N ARG A 104 -14.74 1.04 19.35
CA ARG A 104 -14.27 -0.33 19.20
C ARG A 104 -12.87 -0.51 19.82
N SER A 105 -12.59 -1.71 20.31
CA SER A 105 -11.37 -1.99 21.08
C SER A 105 -10.08 -1.87 20.26
N TYR A 106 -10.14 -2.17 18.97
CA TYR A 106 -9.00 -2.15 18.06
C TYR A 106 -9.21 -1.10 16.98
N ASP A 107 -8.21 -0.25 16.79
CA ASP A 107 -8.16 0.80 15.77
C ASP A 107 -9.44 1.67 15.69
N PRO A 108 -9.89 2.33 16.79
CA PRO A 108 -11.05 3.20 16.75
C PRO A 108 -10.81 4.49 15.96
N PHE A 109 -11.67 4.77 14.98
CA PHE A 109 -11.67 6.02 14.25
C PHE A 109 -12.78 6.93 14.76
N TYR A 110 -12.43 8.15 15.18
CA TYR A 110 -13.43 9.12 15.59
C TYR A 110 -14.27 9.55 14.38
N LEU A 111 -15.59 9.38 14.47
CA LEU A 111 -16.55 9.76 13.45
C LEU A 111 -17.33 10.99 13.92
N LYS A 112 -17.05 12.15 13.31
CA LYS A 112 -17.76 13.39 13.61
C LYS A 112 -19.21 13.29 13.12
N GLN A 113 -20.13 13.95 13.82
CA GLN A 113 -21.56 13.96 13.44
C GLN A 113 -21.80 14.46 12.01
N LYS A 114 -21.05 15.48 11.57
CA LYS A 114 -21.12 15.99 10.19
C LYS A 114 -20.67 14.95 9.15
N ASP A 115 -19.65 14.16 9.49
CA ASP A 115 -19.10 13.14 8.60
C ASP A 115 -20.07 11.95 8.53
N ARG A 116 -20.72 11.60 9.65
CA ARG A 116 -21.85 10.65 9.68
C ARG A 116 -22.98 11.10 8.76
N GLN A 117 -23.44 12.35 8.90
CA GLN A 117 -24.52 12.89 8.05
C GLN A 117 -24.15 12.85 6.55
N MET A 118 -22.94 13.26 6.20
CA MET A 118 -22.40 13.17 4.84
C MET A 118 -22.41 11.74 4.31
N PHE A 119 -21.93 10.77 5.10
CA PHE A 119 -21.97 9.36 4.72
C PHE A 119 -23.40 8.91 4.45
N GLU A 120 -24.32 9.22 5.36
CA GLU A 120 -25.69 8.76 5.33
C GLU A 120 -26.52 9.33 4.19
N GLN A 121 -26.23 10.56 3.77
CA GLN A 121 -27.01 11.33 2.79
C GLN A 121 -26.39 11.30 1.38
N GLU A 122 -25.06 11.29 1.27
CA GLU A 122 -24.38 11.45 -0.02
C GLU A 122 -23.73 10.14 -0.51
N ILE A 123 -23.13 9.36 0.39
CA ILE A 123 -22.34 8.17 0.03
C ILE A 123 -23.20 6.91 0.01
N ARG A 124 -23.81 6.58 1.15
CA ARG A 124 -24.59 5.35 1.36
C ARG A 124 -25.71 5.13 0.33
N PRO A 125 -26.51 6.14 -0.06
CA PRO A 125 -27.62 5.92 -1.00
C PRO A 125 -27.15 5.45 -2.38
N TYR A 126 -25.97 5.90 -2.82
CA TYR A 126 -25.42 5.55 -4.13
C TYR A 126 -24.80 4.16 -4.13
N TRP A 127 -24.00 3.84 -3.12
CA TRP A 127 -23.16 2.63 -3.12
C TRP A 127 -23.88 1.37 -2.66
N ARG A 128 -25.07 1.47 -2.06
CA ARG A 128 -25.86 0.31 -1.65
C ARG A 128 -26.09 -0.66 -2.81
N GLY A 129 -25.62 -1.89 -2.66
CA GLY A 129 -25.68 -2.94 -3.67
C GLY A 129 -24.73 -2.73 -4.86
N ARG A 130 -23.74 -1.83 -4.74
CA ARG A 130 -22.79 -1.49 -5.83
C ARG A 130 -21.33 -1.70 -5.45
N SER A 131 -21.03 -2.31 -4.30
CA SER A 131 -19.65 -2.53 -3.87
C SER A 131 -19.16 -3.96 -4.04
N ASN A 132 -17.85 -4.10 -4.28
CA ASN A 132 -17.22 -5.42 -4.39
C ASN A 132 -17.39 -6.26 -3.11
N TYR A 133 -17.41 -5.63 -1.93
CA TYR A 133 -17.59 -6.36 -0.68
C TYR A 133 -19.00 -6.96 -0.57
N GLU A 134 -20.04 -6.23 -0.96
CA GLU A 134 -21.40 -6.76 -1.02
C GLU A 134 -21.51 -7.89 -2.04
N GLU A 135 -20.86 -7.72 -3.21
CA GLU A 135 -20.80 -8.75 -4.25
C GLU A 135 -20.14 -10.05 -3.73
N TRP A 136 -19.03 -9.93 -3.01
CA TRP A 136 -18.38 -11.05 -2.33
C TRP A 136 -19.31 -11.73 -1.31
N LEU A 137 -19.98 -10.96 -0.46
CA LEU A 137 -20.87 -11.51 0.57
C LEU A 137 -22.08 -12.26 -0.02
N ALA A 138 -22.57 -11.81 -1.18
CA ALA A 138 -23.64 -12.46 -1.91
C ALA A 138 -23.19 -13.77 -2.59
N GLN A 139 -21.93 -13.84 -3.05
CA GLN A 139 -21.42 -14.96 -3.84
C GLN A 139 -20.52 -15.95 -3.07
N ILE A 140 -20.10 -15.65 -1.85
CA ILE A 140 -19.23 -16.55 -1.06
C ILE A 140 -19.87 -17.95 -0.94
N PRO A 141 -19.13 -19.02 -1.32
CA PRO A 141 -19.62 -20.39 -1.26
C PRO A 141 -20.02 -20.82 0.15
N ASP A 142 -21.03 -21.68 0.27
CA ASP A 142 -21.59 -22.09 1.58
C ASP A 142 -20.56 -22.71 2.52
N ASP A 143 -19.65 -23.55 2.01
CA ASP A 143 -18.60 -24.17 2.83
C ASP A 143 -17.54 -23.14 3.26
N THR A 144 -17.16 -22.22 2.39
CA THR A 144 -16.31 -21.08 2.74
C THR A 144 -16.97 -20.20 3.79
N ARG A 145 -18.26 -19.90 3.64
CA ARG A 145 -19.06 -19.08 4.56
C ARG A 145 -19.16 -19.73 5.94
N GLU A 146 -19.50 -21.02 5.99
CA GLU A 146 -19.61 -21.76 7.25
C GLU A 146 -18.25 -21.80 7.99
N LEU A 147 -17.14 -22.06 7.30
CA LEU A 147 -15.81 -22.02 7.91
C LEU A 147 -15.44 -20.62 8.42
N ARG A 148 -15.77 -19.57 7.67
CA ARG A 148 -15.52 -18.18 8.04
C ARG A 148 -16.32 -17.78 9.29
N ASP A 149 -17.62 -18.03 9.28
CA ASP A 149 -18.54 -17.62 10.34
C ASP A 149 -18.27 -18.36 11.66
N ASN A 150 -17.58 -19.50 11.58
CA ASN A 150 -17.10 -20.27 12.74
C ASN A 150 -15.66 -19.95 13.14
N GLY A 151 -14.99 -18.96 12.53
CA GLY A 151 -13.63 -18.53 12.88
C GLY A 151 -12.54 -19.54 12.51
N VAL A 152 -12.81 -20.43 11.56
CA VAL A 152 -11.82 -21.41 11.06
C VAL A 152 -10.92 -20.78 10.01
N ILE A 153 -11.52 -19.96 9.15
CA ILE A 153 -10.78 -19.22 8.13
C ILE A 153 -11.09 -17.73 8.25
N TYR A 154 -10.12 -16.91 7.88
CA TYR A 154 -10.30 -15.48 7.76
C TYR A 154 -9.93 -15.03 6.34
N ILE A 155 -10.96 -14.75 5.53
CA ILE A 155 -10.85 -14.51 4.07
C ILE A 155 -11.39 -13.13 3.63
N ASN A 156 -12.28 -12.51 4.43
CA ASN A 156 -12.91 -11.23 4.08
C ASN A 156 -11.89 -10.10 3.87
N ARG A 157 -10.67 -10.24 4.40
CA ARG A 157 -9.57 -9.26 4.27
C ARG A 157 -9.28 -8.80 2.85
N LYS A 158 -9.60 -9.60 1.83
CA LYS A 158 -9.40 -9.26 0.40
C LYS A 158 -10.55 -8.46 -0.21
N ALA A 159 -11.70 -8.46 0.44
CA ALA A 159 -12.90 -7.78 -0.02
C ALA A 159 -13.17 -6.48 0.75
N VAL A 160 -12.73 -6.37 2.01
CA VAL A 160 -12.96 -5.20 2.90
C VAL A 160 -11.99 -4.02 2.67
N ARG A 161 -11.04 -4.16 1.74
CA ARG A 161 -10.06 -3.14 1.33
C ARG A 161 -9.62 -3.39 -0.12
N GLY A 162 -8.87 -2.47 -0.70
CA GLY A 162 -8.32 -2.60 -2.06
C GLY A 162 -7.24 -3.69 -2.20
N PHE A 163 -6.69 -3.85 -3.40
CA PHE A 163 -5.74 -4.95 -3.70
C PHE A 163 -4.50 -4.90 -2.81
N GLY A 164 -3.79 -3.77 -2.82
CA GLY A 164 -2.59 -3.61 -2.00
C GLY A 164 -1.50 -4.61 -2.34
N GLU A 165 -0.71 -4.97 -1.33
CA GLU A 165 0.13 -6.18 -1.34
C GLU A 165 1.11 -6.25 -2.52
N THR A 166 1.64 -5.07 -2.90
CA THR A 166 2.52 -4.94 -4.06
C THR A 166 3.51 -3.81 -3.92
N THR A 167 4.55 -3.85 -4.73
CA THR A 167 5.55 -2.79 -4.87
C THR A 167 5.30 -2.14 -6.23
N ALA A 168 4.75 -0.93 -6.24
CA ALA A 168 4.48 -0.21 -7.48
C ALA A 168 5.79 0.24 -8.15
N GLY A 169 5.76 0.60 -9.44
CA GLY A 169 6.96 0.94 -10.23
C GLY A 169 7.51 2.35 -9.94
N TYR A 170 7.98 2.60 -8.71
CA TYR A 170 8.53 3.89 -8.26
C TYR A 170 9.75 4.33 -9.08
N GLU A 171 10.71 3.44 -9.36
CA GLU A 171 11.91 3.74 -10.13
C GLU A 171 11.54 4.31 -11.51
N TRP A 172 10.61 3.65 -12.20
CA TRP A 172 10.17 4.09 -13.53
C TRP A 172 9.40 5.42 -13.45
N PHE A 173 8.53 5.56 -12.45
CA PHE A 173 7.76 6.78 -12.21
C PHE A 173 8.64 7.99 -11.92
N ILE A 174 9.67 7.83 -11.08
CA ILE A 174 10.59 8.90 -10.70
C ILE A 174 11.51 9.26 -11.88
N ARG A 175 12.00 8.25 -12.61
CA ARG A 175 12.96 8.45 -13.72
C ARG A 175 12.32 9.11 -14.93
N GLU A 176 11.12 8.70 -15.32
CA GLU A 176 10.49 9.19 -16.56
C GLU A 176 9.47 10.32 -16.31
N GLY A 177 8.99 10.45 -15.07
CA GLY A 177 7.84 11.26 -14.74
C GLY A 177 6.57 10.77 -15.46
N LEU A 178 5.46 11.48 -15.22
CA LEU A 178 4.22 11.23 -15.93
C LEU A 178 4.35 11.52 -17.43
N ALA A 179 5.15 12.52 -17.83
CA ALA A 179 5.37 12.85 -19.23
C ALA A 179 5.90 11.66 -20.05
N GLY A 180 6.90 10.94 -19.53
CA GLY A 180 7.46 9.76 -20.21
C GLY A 180 6.48 8.57 -20.24
N ILE A 181 5.77 8.32 -19.13
CA ILE A 181 4.75 7.27 -19.05
C ILE A 181 3.59 7.56 -20.02
N GLU A 182 3.08 8.80 -20.04
CA GLU A 182 2.06 9.23 -21.00
C GLU A 182 2.50 9.06 -22.45
N ALA A 183 3.78 9.33 -22.76
CA ALA A 183 4.31 9.12 -24.10
C ALA A 183 4.28 7.64 -24.49
N SER A 184 4.60 6.73 -23.56
CA SER A 184 4.45 5.29 -23.78
C SER A 184 2.99 4.88 -24.00
N ILE A 185 2.07 5.41 -23.20
CA ILE A 185 0.63 5.16 -23.34
C ILE A 185 0.11 5.66 -24.70
N LYS A 186 0.43 6.90 -25.09
CA LYS A 186 0.04 7.50 -26.37
C LYS A 186 0.59 6.71 -27.56
N THR A 187 1.87 6.28 -27.47
CA THR A 187 2.50 5.43 -28.49
C THR A 187 1.80 4.09 -28.63
N ARG A 188 1.44 3.44 -27.51
CA ARG A 188 0.70 2.18 -27.53
C ARG A 188 -0.71 2.34 -28.07
N LYS A 189 -1.40 3.41 -27.67
CA LYS A 189 -2.78 3.75 -28.10
C LYS A 189 -2.85 4.03 -29.60
N ALA A 190 -1.85 4.70 -30.18
CA ALA A 190 -1.80 5.00 -31.62
C ALA A 190 -1.70 3.77 -32.54
N LYS A 191 -1.39 2.58 -31.98
CA LYS A 191 -1.36 1.31 -32.72
C LYS A 191 -2.71 0.59 -32.77
N LEU A 192 -3.71 1.08 -32.05
CA LEU A 192 -5.04 0.47 -32.01
C LEU A 192 -5.86 0.86 -33.23
N ASP A 193 -6.69 -0.07 -33.71
CA ASP A 193 -7.72 0.18 -34.73
C ASP A 193 -9.07 -0.19 -34.13
N LEU A 194 -9.93 0.80 -33.90
CA LEU A 194 -11.23 0.60 -33.25
C LEU A 194 -12.21 -0.27 -34.06
N THR A 195 -11.89 -0.56 -35.32
CA THR A 195 -12.66 -1.51 -36.13
C THR A 195 -12.30 -2.98 -35.83
N VAL A 196 -11.18 -3.21 -35.14
CA VAL A 196 -10.72 -4.55 -34.72
C VAL A 196 -11.37 -4.90 -33.37
N PRO A 197 -12.05 -6.06 -33.24
CA PRO A 197 -12.60 -6.51 -31.96
C PRO A 197 -11.55 -6.57 -30.85
N GLY A 198 -11.88 -6.01 -29.68
CA GLY A 198 -10.96 -5.93 -28.53
C GLY A 198 -10.12 -4.65 -28.47
N ASP A 199 -9.95 -3.92 -29.59
CA ASP A 199 -9.15 -2.69 -29.58
C ASP A 199 -9.91 -1.49 -29.03
N TYR A 200 -11.24 -1.47 -29.13
CA TYR A 200 -12.08 -0.48 -28.44
C TYR A 200 -11.91 -0.54 -26.92
N GLU A 201 -11.84 -1.76 -26.37
CA GLU A 201 -11.65 -1.98 -24.94
C GLU A 201 -10.29 -1.53 -24.43
N LYS A 202 -9.25 -1.85 -25.21
CA LYS A 202 -7.89 -1.36 -24.96
C LYS A 202 -7.82 0.16 -25.06
N ASP A 203 -8.56 0.76 -25.99
CA ASP A 203 -8.55 2.21 -26.22
C ASP A 203 -9.08 2.97 -25.00
N TYR A 204 -10.25 2.58 -24.47
CA TYR A 204 -10.79 3.25 -23.29
C TYR A 204 -9.95 2.97 -22.04
N TYR A 205 -9.31 1.80 -21.95
CA TYR A 205 -8.42 1.50 -20.83
C TYR A 205 -7.18 2.41 -20.87
N LEU A 206 -6.49 2.52 -22.00
CA LEU A 206 -5.34 3.43 -22.12
C LEU A 206 -5.75 4.90 -21.92
N THR A 207 -6.97 5.28 -22.34
CA THR A 207 -7.54 6.60 -22.02
C THR A 207 -7.70 6.79 -20.51
N SER A 208 -8.12 5.78 -19.77
CA SER A 208 -8.27 5.85 -18.31
C SER A 208 -6.93 6.14 -17.61
N LEU A 209 -5.82 5.56 -18.09
CA LEU A 209 -4.49 5.83 -17.56
C LEU A 209 -4.07 7.29 -17.77
N LEU A 210 -4.38 7.86 -18.95
CA LEU A 210 -4.12 9.29 -19.23
C LEU A 210 -4.96 10.22 -18.33
N ILE A 211 -6.22 9.87 -18.05
CA ILE A 211 -7.08 10.64 -17.14
C ILE A 211 -6.52 10.64 -15.72
N VAL A 212 -5.98 9.51 -15.26
CA VAL A 212 -5.34 9.41 -13.95
C VAL A 212 -4.03 10.19 -13.89
N ALA A 213 -3.19 10.12 -14.94
CA ALA A 213 -1.97 10.92 -15.04
C ALA A 213 -2.28 12.42 -14.94
N ASP A 214 -3.29 12.91 -15.66
CA ASP A 214 -3.75 14.30 -15.55
C ASP A 214 -4.22 14.66 -14.13
N GLY A 215 -4.94 13.75 -13.46
CA GLY A 215 -5.32 13.91 -12.06
C GLY A 215 -4.11 14.08 -11.13
N MET A 216 -3.08 13.25 -11.27
CA MET A 216 -1.86 13.34 -10.46
C MET A 216 -1.10 14.65 -10.69
N GLN A 217 -1.00 15.11 -11.95
CA GLN A 217 -0.39 16.41 -12.29
C GLN A 217 -1.17 17.57 -11.67
N LEU A 218 -2.51 17.55 -11.76
CA LEU A 218 -3.38 18.54 -11.14
C LEU A 218 -3.17 18.62 -9.62
N LEU A 219 -3.10 17.46 -8.95
CA LEU A 219 -2.90 17.44 -7.50
C LEU A 219 -1.55 18.08 -7.12
N ALA A 220 -0.47 17.71 -7.80
CA ALA A 220 0.86 18.27 -7.54
C ALA A 220 0.89 19.80 -7.80
N HIS A 221 0.28 20.25 -8.90
CA HIS A 221 0.17 21.69 -9.18
C HIS A 221 -0.60 22.44 -8.09
N ARG A 222 -1.65 21.84 -7.51
CA ARG A 222 -2.38 22.45 -6.39
C ARG A 222 -1.53 22.54 -5.12
N TYR A 223 -0.67 21.55 -4.82
CA TYR A 223 0.32 21.66 -3.74
C TYR A 223 1.35 22.76 -4.02
N SER A 224 1.81 22.90 -5.27
CA SER A 224 2.70 24.00 -5.67
C SER A 224 2.07 25.37 -5.43
N GLN A 225 0.82 25.56 -5.85
CA GLN A 225 0.07 26.79 -5.63
C GLN A 225 -0.14 27.09 -4.14
N GLU A 226 -0.48 26.08 -3.33
CA GLU A 226 -0.66 26.26 -1.89
C GLU A 226 0.66 26.62 -1.20
N ALA A 227 1.77 25.98 -1.58
CA ALA A 227 3.10 26.31 -1.07
C ALA A 227 3.50 27.76 -1.40
N ALA A 228 3.27 28.19 -2.65
CA ALA A 228 3.52 29.57 -3.07
C ALA A 228 2.65 30.58 -2.31
N ARG A 229 1.37 30.26 -2.09
CA ARG A 229 0.45 31.09 -1.30
C ARG A 229 0.92 31.23 0.15
N LEU A 230 1.33 30.12 0.78
CA LEU A 230 1.87 30.14 2.15
C LEU A 230 3.18 30.93 2.21
N ALA A 231 4.08 30.76 1.24
CA ALA A 231 5.34 31.51 1.18
C ALA A 231 5.12 33.04 1.08
N ALA A 232 4.06 33.47 0.41
CA ALA A 232 3.71 34.89 0.30
C ALA A 232 3.22 35.49 1.63
N LEU A 233 2.70 34.66 2.53
CA LEU A 233 2.19 35.04 3.85
C LEU A 233 3.21 34.81 4.98
N GLU A 234 4.29 34.09 4.69
CA GLU A 234 5.30 33.71 5.69
C GLU A 234 6.26 34.88 5.98
N GLU A 235 6.48 35.12 7.27
CA GLU A 235 7.37 36.16 7.79
C GLU A 235 8.77 35.59 8.10
N ASP A 236 8.84 34.32 8.54
CA ASP A 236 10.12 33.66 8.78
C ASP A 236 10.85 33.35 7.46
N VAL A 237 12.01 33.96 7.27
CA VAL A 237 12.78 33.89 6.01
C VAL A 237 13.18 32.45 5.67
N LYS A 238 13.49 31.62 6.69
CA LYS A 238 13.88 30.23 6.47
C LYS A 238 12.67 29.42 6.00
N ARG A 239 11.54 29.50 6.70
CA ARG A 239 10.31 28.80 6.33
C ARG A 239 9.77 29.26 4.98
N LYS A 240 9.87 30.56 4.68
CA LYS A 240 9.51 31.10 3.37
C LYS A 240 10.33 30.48 2.24
N THR A 241 11.65 30.37 2.42
CA THR A 241 12.53 29.70 1.46
C THR A 241 12.13 28.25 1.26
N GLU A 242 11.88 27.51 2.35
CA GLU A 242 11.42 26.11 2.29
C GLU A 242 10.11 25.97 1.50
N LEU A 243 9.14 26.87 1.72
CA LEU A 243 7.85 26.86 1.02
C LEU A 243 8.00 27.19 -0.48
N LEU A 244 8.90 28.10 -0.84
CA LEU A 244 9.21 28.37 -2.25
C LEU A 244 9.87 27.16 -2.92
N GLU A 245 10.76 26.45 -2.21
CA GLU A 245 11.34 25.21 -2.71
C GLU A 245 10.29 24.11 -2.86
N ILE A 246 9.34 23.97 -1.92
CA ILE A 246 8.20 23.04 -2.06
C ILE A 246 7.38 23.41 -3.30
N ALA A 247 7.13 24.71 -3.51
CA ALA A 247 6.38 25.19 -4.67
C ALA A 247 7.08 24.81 -5.98
N GLU A 248 8.40 25.02 -6.07
CA GLU A 248 9.21 24.63 -7.22
C GLU A 248 9.16 23.11 -7.45
N VAL A 249 9.47 22.33 -6.42
CA VAL A 249 9.48 20.85 -6.50
C VAL A 249 8.12 20.33 -6.98
N CYS A 250 7.01 20.77 -6.36
CA CYS A 250 5.67 20.30 -6.71
C CYS A 250 5.18 20.81 -8.07
N SER A 251 5.80 21.87 -8.61
CA SER A 251 5.52 22.34 -9.98
C SER A 251 6.18 21.45 -11.03
N HIS A 252 7.27 20.77 -10.66
CA HIS A 252 8.06 19.94 -11.55
C HIS A 252 7.69 18.46 -11.48
N VAL A 253 7.69 17.87 -10.27
CA VAL A 253 7.30 16.46 -10.04
C VAL A 253 5.85 16.34 -9.56
N PRO A 254 5.12 15.29 -9.97
CA PRO A 254 5.58 14.14 -10.76
C PRO A 254 5.38 14.28 -12.28
N ALA A 255 5.04 15.47 -12.79
CA ALA A 255 4.82 15.68 -14.22
C ALA A 255 6.06 15.30 -15.05
N ASN A 256 7.24 15.67 -14.56
CA ASN A 256 8.52 15.48 -15.25
C ASN A 256 9.45 14.51 -14.47
N PRO A 257 10.50 13.97 -15.13
CA PRO A 257 11.60 13.28 -14.46
C PRO A 257 12.16 14.07 -13.28
N ALA A 258 12.38 13.40 -12.14
CA ALA A 258 13.07 14.03 -11.01
C ALA A 258 14.49 14.44 -11.41
N ARG A 259 14.94 15.61 -10.94
CA ARG A 259 16.27 16.18 -11.20
C ARG A 259 17.17 16.10 -9.97
N THR A 260 16.57 16.09 -8.78
CA THR A 260 17.24 16.13 -7.48
C THR A 260 16.72 15.03 -6.57
N PHE A 261 17.44 14.76 -5.48
CA PHE A 261 17.03 13.83 -4.44
C PHE A 261 15.72 14.25 -3.78
N ARG A 262 15.52 15.55 -3.52
CA ARG A 262 14.28 16.07 -2.95
C ARG A 262 13.09 15.86 -3.89
N GLU A 263 13.28 16.12 -5.18
CA GLU A 263 12.26 15.84 -6.21
C GLU A 263 11.93 14.35 -6.29
N ALA A 264 12.93 13.47 -6.22
CA ALA A 264 12.70 12.02 -6.23
C ALA A 264 11.88 11.54 -5.03
N LEU A 265 12.18 12.04 -3.81
CA LEU A 265 11.40 11.75 -2.61
C LEU A 265 9.96 12.27 -2.71
N GLN A 266 9.77 13.50 -3.21
CA GLN A 266 8.45 14.09 -3.36
C GLN A 266 7.62 13.40 -4.45
N ALA A 267 8.24 12.99 -5.56
CA ALA A 267 7.59 12.22 -6.62
C ALA A 267 7.12 10.85 -6.10
N LEU A 268 7.99 10.14 -5.38
CA LEU A 268 7.65 8.89 -4.70
C LEU A 268 6.44 9.07 -3.79
N TYR A 269 6.49 10.07 -2.91
CA TYR A 269 5.44 10.27 -1.92
C TYR A 269 4.12 10.71 -2.58
N PHE A 270 4.15 11.55 -3.62
CA PHE A 270 2.96 11.87 -4.40
C PHE A 270 2.33 10.62 -5.03
N TYR A 271 3.14 9.73 -5.58
CA TYR A 271 2.62 8.50 -6.13
C TYR A 271 2.01 7.59 -5.05
N GLN A 272 2.72 7.43 -3.92
CA GLN A 272 2.25 6.67 -2.76
C GLN A 272 0.89 7.16 -2.27
N ILE A 273 0.70 8.48 -2.10
CA ILE A 273 -0.59 8.99 -1.62
C ILE A 273 -1.70 8.78 -2.66
N CYS A 274 -1.39 8.85 -3.95
CA CYS A 274 -2.36 8.68 -5.04
C CYS A 274 -2.87 7.24 -5.12
N ILE A 275 -2.02 6.23 -4.99
CA ILE A 275 -2.47 4.83 -5.00
C ILE A 275 -3.29 4.48 -3.75
N PHE A 276 -3.00 5.09 -2.59
CA PHE A 276 -3.89 4.99 -1.41
C PHE A 276 -5.21 5.75 -1.56
N MET A 277 -5.21 6.88 -2.29
CA MET A 277 -6.44 7.61 -2.62
C MET A 277 -7.35 6.78 -3.53
N GLU A 278 -6.79 6.12 -4.53
CA GLU A 278 -7.53 5.23 -5.43
C GLU A 278 -8.12 4.05 -4.66
N GLN A 279 -7.31 3.44 -3.81
CA GLN A 279 -7.66 2.28 -3.01
C GLN A 279 -7.04 2.34 -1.61
N ASN A 280 -7.87 2.44 -0.59
CA ASN A 280 -7.53 2.14 0.79
C ASN A 280 -7.16 0.65 0.85
N ALA A 281 -5.86 0.38 0.82
CA ALA A 281 -5.29 -0.95 0.76
C ALA A 281 -4.08 -1.03 1.70
N ALA A 282 -3.70 -2.24 2.10
CA ALA A 282 -2.49 -2.49 2.85
C ALA A 282 -1.31 -2.72 1.92
N SER A 283 -0.08 -2.47 2.40
CA SER A 283 1.13 -2.98 1.79
C SER A 283 1.37 -2.49 0.36
N TYR A 284 1.15 -1.20 0.11
CA TYR A 284 1.83 -0.53 -1.00
C TYR A 284 3.24 -0.16 -0.56
N ASN A 285 4.20 -0.95 -1.02
CA ASN A 285 5.56 -0.93 -0.50
C ASN A 285 6.43 -0.03 -1.36
N PRO A 286 7.15 0.93 -0.77
CA PRO A 286 8.22 1.63 -1.50
C PRO A 286 9.34 0.69 -1.96
N GLY A 287 9.54 -0.47 -1.33
CA GLY A 287 10.53 -1.45 -1.79
C GLY A 287 11.96 -0.97 -1.62
N ARG A 288 12.84 -1.21 -2.61
CA ARG A 288 14.29 -0.96 -2.52
C ARG A 288 14.66 0.52 -2.69
N MET A 289 14.16 1.36 -1.77
CA MET A 289 14.39 2.81 -1.77
C MET A 289 15.88 3.18 -1.82
N ASP A 290 16.75 2.41 -1.18
CA ASP A 290 18.19 2.66 -1.21
C ASP A 290 18.80 2.46 -2.60
N GLN A 291 18.15 1.76 -3.53
CA GLN A 291 18.68 1.52 -4.87
C GLN A 291 18.20 2.59 -5.85
N TYR A 292 16.89 2.75 -6.02
CA TYR A 292 16.37 3.66 -7.06
C TYR A 292 16.47 5.15 -6.70
N LEU A 293 16.62 5.51 -5.42
CA LEU A 293 16.87 6.90 -5.01
C LEU A 293 18.36 7.26 -4.95
N PHE A 294 19.26 6.27 -4.88
CA PHE A 294 20.69 6.51 -4.72
C PHE A 294 21.33 7.32 -5.85
N PRO A 295 20.97 7.14 -7.15
CA PRO A 295 21.50 7.99 -8.21
C PRO A 295 21.25 9.47 -7.97
N TYR A 296 20.06 9.85 -7.49
CA TYR A 296 19.70 11.25 -7.19
C TYR A 296 20.45 11.79 -5.97
N TYR A 297 20.54 10.99 -4.89
CA TYR A 297 21.30 11.35 -3.70
C TYR A 297 22.77 11.59 -4.04
N ASN A 298 23.39 10.62 -4.73
CA ASN A 298 24.81 10.66 -5.04
C ASN A 298 25.15 11.82 -6.00
N ASP A 299 24.31 12.07 -7.02
CA ASP A 299 24.53 13.19 -7.94
C ASP A 299 24.39 14.55 -7.22
N ASP A 300 23.38 14.73 -6.37
CA ASP A 300 23.24 15.96 -5.59
C ASP A 300 24.40 16.19 -4.63
N LEU A 301 24.89 15.14 -3.97
CA LEU A 301 26.02 15.22 -3.06
C LEU A 301 27.32 15.58 -3.80
N GLN A 302 27.59 14.93 -4.93
CA GLN A 302 28.80 15.18 -5.73
C GLN A 302 28.84 16.58 -6.34
N ASN A 303 27.67 17.14 -6.68
CA ASN A 303 27.55 18.49 -7.22
C ASN A 303 27.34 19.57 -6.14
N GLY A 304 27.39 19.21 -4.86
CA GLY A 304 27.20 20.14 -3.74
C GLY A 304 25.81 20.78 -3.67
N ARG A 305 24.79 20.16 -4.28
CA ARG A 305 23.39 20.63 -4.23
C ARG A 305 22.71 20.30 -2.92
N ILE A 306 23.16 19.25 -2.24
CA ILE A 306 22.65 18.86 -0.92
C ILE A 306 23.82 18.44 -0.02
N THR A 307 23.68 18.67 1.28
CA THR A 307 24.58 18.07 2.27
C THR A 307 23.99 16.75 2.77
N ARG A 308 24.84 15.92 3.38
CA ARG A 308 24.41 14.66 3.97
C ARG A 308 23.36 14.87 5.07
N GLU A 309 23.51 15.92 5.85
CA GLU A 309 22.60 16.31 6.93
C GLU A 309 21.23 16.73 6.39
N ALA A 310 21.20 17.56 5.34
CA ALA A 310 19.96 17.99 4.71
C ALA A 310 19.23 16.82 4.05
N ALA A 311 19.98 15.89 3.42
CA ALA A 311 19.42 14.66 2.88
C ALA A 311 18.84 13.74 3.97
N GLN A 312 19.51 13.64 5.13
CA GLN A 312 18.98 12.88 6.27
C GLN A 312 17.72 13.53 6.86
N GLU A 313 17.64 14.87 6.92
CA GLU A 313 16.42 15.57 7.37
C GLU A 313 15.23 15.30 6.44
N LEU A 314 15.44 15.27 5.12
CA LEU A 314 14.41 14.91 4.15
C LEU A 314 13.92 13.47 4.32
N LEU A 315 14.82 12.51 4.54
CA LEU A 315 14.45 11.12 4.85
C LEU A 315 13.66 11.05 6.16
N ASN A 316 14.10 11.75 7.19
CA ASN A 316 13.39 11.76 8.48
C ASN A 316 11.98 12.37 8.34
N CYS A 317 11.83 13.43 7.54
CA CYS A 317 10.52 13.98 7.20
C CYS A 317 9.65 12.94 6.47
N LEU A 318 10.18 12.24 5.46
CA LEU A 318 9.45 11.20 4.73
C LEU A 318 9.04 10.03 5.65
N TRP A 319 9.88 9.64 6.61
CA TRP A 319 9.53 8.64 7.62
C TRP A 319 8.33 9.05 8.47
N VAL A 320 8.26 10.33 8.86
CA VAL A 320 7.06 10.86 9.53
C VAL A 320 5.85 10.80 8.61
N LYS A 321 5.99 11.23 7.34
CA LYS A 321 4.92 11.16 6.34
C LYS A 321 4.38 9.75 6.09
N PHE A 322 5.23 8.71 6.17
CA PHE A 322 4.78 7.32 6.11
C PHE A 322 3.99 6.88 7.35
N SER A 323 4.16 7.55 8.49
CA SER A 323 3.48 7.25 9.76
C SER A 323 2.17 8.00 9.96
N GLU A 324 1.80 8.89 9.05
CA GLU A 324 0.54 9.63 9.13
C GLU A 324 -0.69 8.78 8.77
N PRO A 325 -0.71 8.05 7.62
CA PRO A 325 -1.94 7.38 7.19
C PRO A 325 -2.32 6.23 8.13
N CYS A 326 -3.61 6.04 8.32
CA CYS A 326 -4.16 5.00 9.18
C CYS A 326 -5.08 4.09 8.38
N LEU A 327 -4.76 2.80 8.34
CA LEU A 327 -5.47 1.85 7.51
C LEU A 327 -6.89 1.62 8.04
N PHE A 328 -7.91 1.95 7.24
CA PHE A 328 -9.31 1.69 7.60
C PHE A 328 -9.73 0.28 7.21
N GLN A 329 -10.37 -0.44 8.14
CA GLN A 329 -10.82 -1.82 8.01
C GLN A 329 -12.00 -2.09 8.94
N ASP A 330 -12.74 -3.18 8.72
CA ASP A 330 -13.79 -3.61 9.65
C ASP A 330 -13.22 -4.09 10.99
N ALA A 331 -14.06 -4.12 12.02
CA ALA A 331 -13.69 -4.48 13.39
C ALA A 331 -12.97 -5.84 13.48
N VAL A 332 -13.44 -6.85 12.74
CA VAL A 332 -12.81 -8.18 12.77
C VAL A 332 -11.42 -8.12 12.17
N THR A 333 -11.26 -7.48 11.01
CA THR A 333 -9.92 -7.32 10.40
C THR A 333 -8.97 -6.54 11.31
N ALA A 334 -9.45 -5.49 11.98
CA ALA A 334 -8.67 -4.70 12.92
C ALA A 334 -8.16 -5.52 14.12
N GLU A 335 -8.90 -6.55 14.57
CA GLU A 335 -8.42 -7.49 15.59
C GLU A 335 -7.21 -8.31 15.10
N PHE A 336 -7.19 -8.70 13.82
CA PHE A 336 -6.08 -9.47 13.23
C PHE A 336 -4.85 -8.60 12.91
N ALA A 337 -5.03 -7.30 12.71
CA ALA A 337 -4.00 -6.39 12.20
C ALA A 337 -4.04 -5.02 12.91
N ALA A 338 -4.10 -5.02 14.23
CA ALA A 338 -4.22 -3.82 15.05
C ALA A 338 -2.98 -2.90 14.96
N GLY A 339 -3.19 -1.61 15.21
CA GLY A 339 -2.16 -0.58 15.30
C GLY A 339 -2.15 0.42 14.13
N TYR A 340 -3.22 0.48 13.33
CA TYR A 340 -3.31 1.26 12.10
C TYR A 340 -2.19 0.99 11.05
N PRO A 341 -1.67 -0.25 10.91
CA PRO A 341 -0.54 -0.50 10.03
C PRO A 341 -0.93 -0.35 8.56
N MET A 342 -0.34 0.62 7.87
CA MET A 342 -0.39 0.69 6.40
C MET A 342 0.49 -0.38 5.74
N PHE A 343 1.41 -0.98 6.50
CA PHE A 343 2.36 -2.00 6.05
C PHE A 343 3.25 -1.53 4.89
N GLN A 344 3.66 -0.25 4.88
CA GLN A 344 4.52 0.30 3.84
C GLN A 344 5.95 -0.22 4.04
N ASN A 345 6.32 -1.28 3.31
CA ASN A 345 7.63 -1.90 3.49
C ASN A 345 8.73 -1.16 2.70
N VAL A 346 9.76 -0.72 3.41
CA VAL A 346 10.98 -0.14 2.85
C VAL A 346 12.09 -1.16 3.02
N CYS A 347 12.82 -1.45 1.94
CA CYS A 347 13.87 -2.45 1.91
C CYS A 347 15.22 -1.80 1.62
N VAL A 348 16.27 -2.27 2.30
CA VAL A 348 17.67 -1.89 2.02
C VAL A 348 18.60 -3.10 1.94
N GLY A 349 19.76 -2.92 1.32
CA GLY A 349 20.81 -3.93 1.21
C GLY A 349 20.56 -4.98 0.13
N GLY A 350 21.03 -6.21 0.36
CA GLY A 350 20.96 -7.32 -0.59
C GLY A 350 21.98 -7.21 -1.73
N VAL A 351 21.64 -7.74 -2.90
CA VAL A 351 22.51 -7.75 -4.09
C VAL A 351 22.01 -6.86 -5.24
N ASP A 352 22.93 -6.47 -6.11
CA ASP A 352 22.66 -5.70 -7.33
C ASP A 352 22.19 -6.62 -8.48
N GLU A 353 21.91 -6.05 -9.65
CA GLU A 353 21.49 -6.80 -10.85
C GLU A 353 22.54 -7.82 -11.36
N THR A 354 23.77 -7.74 -10.86
CA THR A 354 24.88 -8.66 -11.18
C THR A 354 25.15 -9.67 -10.05
N GLY A 355 24.39 -9.64 -8.96
CA GLY A 355 24.57 -10.52 -7.80
C GLY A 355 25.74 -10.12 -6.88
N ARG A 356 26.21 -8.88 -6.96
CA ARG A 356 27.23 -8.29 -6.07
C ARG A 356 26.58 -7.46 -4.97
N ASP A 357 27.35 -7.04 -3.97
CA ASP A 357 26.87 -6.18 -2.87
C ASP A 357 26.15 -4.92 -3.40
N ALA A 358 24.92 -4.70 -2.95
CA ALA A 358 24.14 -3.50 -3.26
C ALA A 358 24.10 -2.48 -2.11
N VAL A 359 24.80 -2.73 -0.99
CA VAL A 359 24.82 -1.80 0.13
C VAL A 359 25.55 -0.51 -0.27
N ASN A 360 24.85 0.61 -0.17
CA ASN A 360 25.38 1.94 -0.47
C ASN A 360 25.16 2.89 0.72
N GLU A 361 25.55 4.16 0.59
CA GLU A 361 25.42 5.13 1.69
C GLU A 361 23.96 5.36 2.11
N LEU A 362 23.05 5.38 1.14
CA LEU A 362 21.62 5.59 1.39
C LEU A 362 21.03 4.41 2.17
N SER A 363 21.56 3.18 2.03
CA SER A 363 21.21 2.05 2.90
C SER A 363 21.43 2.36 4.38
N TYR A 364 22.53 3.03 4.74
CA TYR A 364 22.82 3.41 6.14
C TYR A 364 21.95 4.57 6.60
N MET A 365 21.69 5.55 5.72
CA MET A 365 20.85 6.72 6.03
C MET A 365 19.39 6.35 6.26
N ILE A 366 18.88 5.35 5.53
CA ILE A 366 17.54 4.80 5.72
C ILE A 366 17.43 4.05 7.06
N ILE A 367 18.46 3.28 7.45
CA ILE A 367 18.52 2.70 8.80
C ILE A 367 18.56 3.82 9.85
N GLN A 368 19.36 4.86 9.62
CA GLN A 368 19.44 6.02 10.52
C GLN A 368 18.10 6.74 10.66
N ALA A 369 17.33 6.91 9.57
CA ALA A 369 16.02 7.54 9.63
C ALA A 369 15.05 6.77 10.53
N THR A 370 15.12 5.44 10.49
CA THR A 370 14.33 4.57 11.38
C THR A 370 14.77 4.73 12.84
N MET A 371 16.08 4.84 13.09
CA MET A 371 16.63 5.09 14.44
C MET A 371 16.28 6.48 14.99
N ASP A 372 16.22 7.49 14.12
CA ASP A 372 15.95 8.89 14.48
C ASP A 372 14.45 9.13 14.75
N VAL A 373 13.60 8.60 13.88
CA VAL A 373 12.16 8.88 13.89
C VAL A 373 11.41 8.00 14.87
N GLN A 374 11.74 6.71 14.97
CA GLN A 374 11.13 5.74 15.90
C GLN A 374 9.59 5.74 15.93
N LEU A 375 8.96 6.03 14.80
CA LEU A 375 7.54 5.79 14.60
C LEU A 375 7.31 4.39 14.01
N TYR A 376 6.06 3.92 14.03
CA TYR A 376 5.67 2.57 13.63
C TYR A 376 5.71 2.30 12.12
N GLN A 377 5.95 3.33 11.29
CA GLN A 377 6.10 3.23 9.84
C GLN A 377 7.28 4.10 9.35
N PRO A 378 7.83 3.81 8.16
CA PRO A 378 7.59 2.62 7.35
C PRO A 378 8.10 1.35 8.04
N SER A 379 7.63 0.18 7.57
CA SER A 379 8.17 -1.10 8.01
C SER A 379 9.53 -1.31 7.37
N LEU A 380 10.63 -1.10 8.11
CA LEU A 380 11.98 -1.28 7.58
C LEU A 380 12.36 -2.76 7.53
N SER A 381 12.72 -3.22 6.35
CA SER A 381 13.31 -4.53 6.07
C SER A 381 14.76 -4.39 5.58
N VAL A 382 15.57 -5.37 5.93
CA VAL A 382 16.94 -5.53 5.43
C VAL A 382 17.05 -6.85 4.69
N ARG A 383 17.50 -6.80 3.43
CA ARG A 383 18.02 -7.96 2.72
C ARG A 383 19.50 -8.10 3.07
N TYR A 384 19.90 -9.27 3.55
CA TYR A 384 21.28 -9.53 3.89
C TYR A 384 21.77 -10.86 3.29
N SER A 385 22.86 -10.78 2.53
CA SER A 385 23.67 -11.91 2.11
C SER A 385 24.97 -11.92 2.89
N LEU A 386 25.18 -12.98 3.69
CA LEU A 386 26.40 -13.17 4.46
C LEU A 386 27.65 -13.24 3.57
N ALA A 387 27.50 -13.73 2.34
CA ALA A 387 28.61 -13.91 1.40
C ALA A 387 28.95 -12.62 0.62
N LYS A 388 28.05 -11.64 0.57
CA LYS A 388 28.17 -10.46 -0.29
C LYS A 388 28.25 -9.15 0.48
N ASN A 389 27.39 -8.96 1.48
CA ASN A 389 27.26 -7.68 2.15
C ASN A 389 28.32 -7.49 3.26
N PRO A 390 28.81 -6.27 3.47
CA PRO A 390 29.91 -6.02 4.38
C PRO A 390 29.48 -6.09 5.85
N ASN A 391 30.37 -6.55 6.74
CA ASN A 391 30.12 -6.63 8.19
C ASN A 391 29.75 -5.28 8.83
N ARG A 392 30.24 -4.15 8.27
CA ARG A 392 29.84 -2.81 8.74
C ARG A 392 28.34 -2.54 8.58
N PHE A 393 27.71 -3.10 7.56
CA PHE A 393 26.27 -2.98 7.36
C PHE A 393 25.51 -3.77 8.42
N LEU A 394 25.93 -5.02 8.68
CA LEU A 394 25.35 -5.84 9.74
C LEU A 394 25.47 -5.17 11.11
N ARG A 395 26.59 -4.50 11.41
CA ARG A 395 26.74 -3.73 12.66
C ARG A 395 25.72 -2.60 12.77
N LYS A 396 25.49 -1.85 11.68
CA LYS A 396 24.45 -0.79 11.66
C LYS A 396 23.05 -1.36 11.90
N VAL A 397 22.76 -2.53 11.35
CA VAL A 397 21.50 -3.24 11.61
C VAL A 397 21.37 -3.63 13.09
N VAL A 398 22.44 -4.13 13.71
CA VAL A 398 22.46 -4.47 15.13
C VAL A 398 22.27 -3.23 16.02
N GLU A 399 22.85 -2.07 15.65
CA GLU A 399 22.60 -0.80 16.34
C GLU A 399 21.11 -0.44 16.37
N LEU A 400 20.40 -0.60 15.24
CA LEU A 400 18.95 -0.38 15.18
C LEU A 400 18.19 -1.38 16.06
N ILE A 401 18.53 -2.68 15.99
CA ILE A 401 17.90 -3.73 16.81
C ILE A 401 18.05 -3.42 18.30
N ALA A 402 19.21 -2.90 18.72
CA ALA A 402 19.48 -2.56 20.11
C ALA A 402 18.55 -1.47 20.69
N LEU A 403 17.86 -0.69 19.85
CA LEU A 403 16.85 0.28 20.29
C LEU A 403 15.55 -0.39 20.79
N GLY A 404 15.32 -1.67 20.49
CA GLY A 404 14.14 -2.40 20.97
C GLY A 404 12.82 -2.00 20.31
N THR A 405 12.85 -1.31 19.16
CA THR A 405 11.66 -0.85 18.43
C THR A 405 10.98 -1.96 17.63
N GLY A 406 11.60 -3.13 17.52
CA GLY A 406 11.16 -4.25 16.66
C GLY A 406 11.68 -4.19 15.22
N PHE A 407 12.37 -3.11 14.83
CA PHE A 407 13.01 -2.99 13.52
C PHE A 407 14.48 -3.43 13.52
N PRO A 408 15.03 -3.79 12.34
CA PRO A 408 14.32 -4.06 11.09
C PRO A 408 13.84 -5.53 11.01
N ALA A 409 12.96 -5.83 10.06
CA ALA A 409 12.76 -7.21 9.63
C ALA A 409 14.00 -7.69 8.84
N PHE A 410 14.60 -8.80 9.25
CA PHE A 410 15.85 -9.29 8.68
C PHE A 410 15.58 -10.47 7.74
N HIS A 411 15.90 -10.30 6.46
CA HIS A 411 15.65 -11.29 5.43
C HIS A 411 16.95 -11.88 4.88
N ASN A 412 16.98 -13.21 4.77
CA ASN A 412 18.05 -13.92 4.08
C ASN A 412 17.90 -13.73 2.56
N ASP A 413 18.87 -13.05 1.95
CA ASP A 413 18.78 -12.64 0.56
C ASP A 413 18.78 -13.83 -0.41
N ASP A 414 19.63 -14.83 -0.15
CA ASP A 414 19.75 -16.02 -0.99
C ASP A 414 18.45 -16.84 -1.01
N ILE A 415 17.74 -16.89 0.12
CA ILE A 415 16.45 -17.58 0.22
C ILE A 415 15.35 -16.80 -0.50
N GLY A 416 15.30 -15.47 -0.36
CA GLY A 416 14.31 -14.65 -1.06
C GLY A 416 14.44 -14.75 -2.59
N ILE A 417 15.67 -14.76 -3.11
CA ILE A 417 15.95 -15.00 -4.53
C ILE A 417 15.39 -16.36 -4.96
N ARG A 418 15.68 -17.43 -4.21
CA ARG A 418 15.17 -18.78 -4.51
C ARG A 418 13.65 -18.87 -4.45
N MET A 419 13.01 -18.17 -3.52
CA MET A 419 11.55 -18.12 -3.42
C MET A 419 10.92 -17.50 -4.66
N LEU A 420 11.50 -16.44 -5.23
CA LEU A 420 11.02 -15.88 -6.48
C LEU A 420 11.29 -16.79 -7.68
N MET A 421 12.48 -17.40 -7.75
CA MET A 421 12.76 -18.38 -8.81
C MET A 421 11.77 -19.55 -8.79
N ASN A 422 11.36 -20.00 -7.59
CA ASN A 422 10.35 -21.05 -7.44
C ASN A 422 8.94 -20.61 -7.90
N LYS A 423 8.69 -19.30 -8.01
CA LYS A 423 7.47 -18.74 -8.63
C LYS A 423 7.58 -18.60 -10.15
N GLY A 424 8.71 -18.99 -10.76
CA GLY A 424 8.97 -18.86 -12.20
C GLY A 424 9.67 -17.55 -12.61
N VAL A 425 10.09 -16.72 -11.65
CA VAL A 425 10.83 -15.48 -11.95
C VAL A 425 12.26 -15.81 -12.39
N PRO A 426 12.75 -15.27 -13.53
CA PRO A 426 14.13 -15.43 -13.94
C PRO A 426 15.14 -14.92 -12.90
N LEU A 427 16.28 -15.60 -12.74
CA LEU A 427 17.29 -15.28 -11.72
C LEU A 427 17.70 -13.79 -11.72
N LYS A 428 17.94 -13.20 -12.90
CA LYS A 428 18.38 -11.81 -13.02
C LYS A 428 17.35 -10.83 -12.42
N GLU A 429 16.07 -11.14 -12.57
CA GLU A 429 14.99 -10.35 -12.00
C GLU A 429 14.81 -10.62 -10.52
N ALA A 430 14.98 -11.88 -10.12
CA ALA A 430 14.91 -12.30 -8.73
C ALA A 430 15.97 -11.60 -7.86
N PHE A 431 17.11 -11.16 -8.41
CA PHE A 431 18.07 -10.32 -7.66
C PHE A 431 17.48 -9.01 -7.16
N ASN A 432 16.47 -8.47 -7.85
CA ASN A 432 15.84 -7.21 -7.47
C ASN A 432 14.61 -7.38 -6.56
N TRP A 433 14.42 -8.55 -5.95
CA TRP A 433 13.27 -8.79 -5.08
C TRP A 433 13.22 -7.86 -3.87
N ASN A 434 12.04 -7.61 -3.32
CA ASN A 434 11.89 -6.92 -2.05
C ASN A 434 10.80 -7.55 -1.19
N PRO A 435 10.87 -7.40 0.15
CA PRO A 435 9.75 -7.71 1.02
C PRO A 435 8.53 -6.82 0.72
N CYS A 436 7.35 -7.39 0.87
CA CYS A 436 6.05 -6.74 0.73
C CYS A 436 5.28 -6.92 2.04
N GLY A 437 4.73 -5.82 2.56
CA GLY A 437 4.02 -5.80 3.82
C GLY A 437 4.88 -6.29 4.98
N CYS A 438 4.64 -7.53 5.40
CA CYS A 438 5.32 -8.15 6.52
C CYS A 438 6.61 -8.85 6.07
N VAL A 439 6.51 -9.92 5.27
CA VAL A 439 7.63 -10.82 4.95
C VAL A 439 7.59 -11.43 3.55
N GLU A 440 6.63 -11.05 2.72
CA GLU A 440 6.35 -11.74 1.47
C GLU A 440 7.25 -11.23 0.33
N THR A 441 7.68 -12.11 -0.58
CA THR A 441 8.59 -11.72 -1.67
C THR A 441 7.85 -11.07 -2.83
N ASN A 442 8.31 -9.90 -3.27
CA ASN A 442 7.68 -9.11 -4.33
C ASN A 442 8.72 -8.56 -5.32
N LEU A 443 8.24 -7.96 -6.43
CA LEU A 443 9.04 -7.28 -7.44
C LEU A 443 8.34 -5.99 -7.85
N GLU A 444 9.10 -4.91 -7.72
CA GLU A 444 8.69 -3.57 -8.14
C GLU A 444 8.13 -3.52 -9.56
N GLY A 445 6.89 -3.06 -9.71
CA GLY A 445 6.21 -2.79 -10.98
C GLY A 445 5.99 -4.01 -11.87
N ARG A 446 6.15 -5.23 -11.33
CA ARG A 446 6.21 -6.47 -12.15
C ARG A 446 5.47 -7.66 -11.58
N LEU A 447 5.12 -7.64 -10.29
CA LEU A 447 4.41 -8.75 -9.66
C LEU A 447 3.04 -8.34 -9.14
N ARG A 448 2.00 -8.96 -9.73
CA ARG A 448 0.66 -9.02 -9.14
C ARG A 448 0.49 -10.33 -8.38
N HIS A 449 0.26 -10.24 -7.08
CA HIS A 449 -0.16 -11.36 -6.27
C HIS A 449 -0.91 -10.89 -5.02
N TYR A 450 -1.77 -11.73 -4.46
CA TYR A 450 -2.12 -11.62 -3.05
C TYR A 450 -1.07 -12.34 -2.23
N THR A 451 -0.59 -11.70 -1.17
CA THR A 451 0.46 -12.30 -0.33
C THR A 451 -0.05 -13.52 0.42
N ALA A 452 -1.30 -13.45 0.91
CA ALA A 452 -2.04 -14.57 1.47
C ALA A 452 -3.54 -14.34 1.30
N LEU A 453 -4.25 -15.22 0.59
CA LEU A 453 -5.68 -15.03 0.32
C LEU A 453 -6.55 -15.17 1.59
N ALA A 454 -6.25 -16.15 2.44
CA ALA A 454 -6.95 -16.38 3.69
C ALA A 454 -5.99 -16.94 4.75
N ASP A 455 -6.30 -16.66 6.01
CA ASP A 455 -5.64 -17.30 7.15
C ASP A 455 -6.46 -18.53 7.58
N ILE A 456 -5.82 -19.69 7.76
CA ILE A 456 -6.46 -20.91 8.25
C ILE A 456 -6.00 -21.19 9.68
N ASN A 457 -6.95 -21.30 10.62
CA ASN A 457 -6.67 -21.67 11.99
C ASN A 457 -6.38 -23.19 12.08
N LEU A 458 -5.10 -23.56 12.15
CA LEU A 458 -4.69 -24.96 12.27
C LEU A 458 -5.16 -25.62 13.58
N GLY A 459 -5.42 -24.85 14.62
CA GLY A 459 -6.04 -25.36 15.85
C GLY A 459 -7.45 -25.89 15.62
N SER A 460 -8.25 -25.20 14.78
CA SER A 460 -9.58 -25.67 14.38
C SER A 460 -9.52 -26.97 13.57
N ILE A 461 -8.47 -27.16 12.76
CA ILE A 461 -8.27 -28.40 12.00
C ILE A 461 -8.04 -29.60 12.93
N VAL A 462 -7.21 -29.40 13.97
CA VAL A 462 -7.00 -30.40 15.04
C VAL A 462 -8.31 -30.66 15.79
N GLU A 463 -9.05 -29.61 16.16
CA GLU A 463 -10.35 -29.72 16.80
C GLU A 463 -11.33 -30.58 15.98
N PHE A 464 -11.41 -30.33 14.67
CA PHE A 464 -12.29 -31.09 13.78
C PHE A 464 -11.86 -32.55 13.63
N ALA A 465 -10.57 -32.85 13.63
CA ALA A 465 -10.10 -34.23 13.62
C ALA A 465 -10.53 -34.98 14.90
N LEU A 466 -10.47 -34.32 16.06
CA LEU A 466 -10.87 -34.88 17.35
C LEU A 466 -12.40 -35.01 17.51
N LEU A 467 -13.15 -34.03 17.01
CA LEU A 467 -14.60 -33.92 17.21
C LEU A 467 -15.41 -34.33 15.99
N ASN A 468 -14.80 -35.09 15.06
CA ASN A 468 -15.45 -35.61 13.86
C ASN A 468 -16.15 -34.50 13.03
N GLY A 469 -15.47 -33.38 12.84
CA GLY A 469 -15.94 -32.21 12.08
C GLY A 469 -16.85 -31.25 12.85
N LYS A 470 -17.01 -31.42 14.17
CA LYS A 470 -17.84 -30.53 15.02
C LYS A 470 -17.02 -29.37 15.57
N GLY A 471 -17.50 -28.14 15.41
CA GLY A 471 -16.92 -26.96 16.05
C GLY A 471 -17.41 -26.79 17.48
N ARG A 472 -16.50 -26.51 18.41
CA ARG A 472 -16.83 -26.32 19.84
C ARG A 472 -17.63 -25.05 20.07
N LYS A 473 -17.27 -23.96 19.38
CA LYS A 473 -17.89 -22.64 19.57
C LYS A 473 -19.35 -22.62 19.12
N SER A 474 -19.67 -23.24 17.99
CA SER A 474 -21.03 -23.28 17.45
C SER A 474 -21.81 -24.53 17.83
N ASN A 475 -21.13 -25.58 18.29
CA ASN A 475 -21.69 -26.92 18.50
C ASN A 475 -22.34 -27.51 17.22
N LYS A 476 -21.98 -26.99 16.04
CA LYS A 476 -22.43 -27.45 14.72
C LYS A 476 -21.34 -28.27 14.04
N TYR A 477 -21.74 -28.98 13.00
CA TYR A 477 -20.81 -29.69 12.15
C TYR A 477 -20.37 -28.80 10.99
N VAL A 478 -19.21 -28.18 11.20
CA VAL A 478 -18.62 -27.14 10.34
C VAL A 478 -17.73 -27.75 9.26
N SER A 479 -17.28 -29.00 9.47
CA SER A 479 -16.41 -29.72 8.54
C SER A 479 -16.85 -31.17 8.35
N ILE A 480 -16.14 -31.88 7.47
CA ILE A 480 -16.39 -33.27 7.09
C ILE A 480 -16.24 -34.25 8.28
N ARG A 481 -16.91 -35.39 8.16
CA ARG A 481 -16.81 -36.52 9.10
C ARG A 481 -15.56 -37.35 8.80
N THR A 482 -14.61 -37.38 9.72
CA THR A 482 -13.37 -38.16 9.60
C THR A 482 -13.32 -39.39 10.51
N GLY A 483 -14.41 -39.66 11.23
CA GLY A 483 -14.50 -40.72 12.24
C GLY A 483 -14.42 -40.16 13.67
N ARG A 484 -14.92 -40.93 14.64
CA ARG A 484 -14.78 -40.58 16.07
C ARG A 484 -13.35 -40.83 16.51
N ALA A 485 -12.76 -39.87 17.23
CA ALA A 485 -11.37 -40.00 17.67
C ALA A 485 -11.11 -41.19 18.60
N GLU A 486 -12.13 -41.60 19.38
CA GLU A 486 -12.12 -42.80 20.22
C GLU A 486 -11.84 -44.10 19.43
N HIS A 487 -12.05 -44.09 18.10
CA HIS A 487 -11.86 -45.26 17.24
C HIS A 487 -10.55 -45.22 16.44
N PHE A 488 -9.73 -44.16 16.61
CA PHE A 488 -8.41 -44.11 15.98
C PHE A 488 -7.47 -45.10 16.67
N LYS A 489 -6.85 -45.98 15.89
CA LYS A 489 -6.00 -47.06 16.41
C LYS A 489 -4.62 -46.59 16.82
N ASP A 490 -4.14 -45.54 16.15
CA ASP A 490 -2.78 -45.02 16.24
C ASP A 490 -2.72 -43.54 15.82
N PHE A 491 -1.54 -42.95 15.94
CA PHE A 491 -1.28 -41.57 15.52
C PHE A 491 -1.49 -41.37 14.01
N GLU A 492 -1.16 -42.37 13.18
CA GLU A 492 -1.35 -42.28 11.73
C GLU A 492 -2.84 -42.14 11.35
N SER A 493 -3.72 -42.88 12.03
CA SER A 493 -5.17 -42.74 11.86
C SER A 493 -5.66 -41.33 12.18
N PHE A 494 -5.11 -40.71 13.23
CA PHE A 494 -5.40 -39.32 13.59
C PHE A 494 -4.80 -38.33 12.56
N LEU A 495 -3.56 -38.54 12.12
CA LEU A 495 -2.90 -37.71 11.14
C LEU A 495 -3.65 -37.72 9.79
N GLU A 496 -4.17 -38.87 9.36
CA GLU A 496 -4.98 -39.00 8.17
C GLU A 496 -6.33 -38.27 8.31
N ALA A 497 -6.96 -38.31 9.49
CA ALA A 497 -8.14 -37.49 9.77
C ALA A 497 -7.80 -35.99 9.68
N LEU A 498 -6.68 -35.56 10.28
CA LEU A 498 -6.21 -34.17 10.25
C LEU A 498 -5.94 -33.69 8.81
N LYS A 499 -5.23 -34.49 7.99
CA LYS A 499 -4.98 -34.17 6.58
C LYS A 499 -6.29 -33.99 5.80
N LYS A 500 -7.29 -34.84 6.04
CA LYS A 500 -8.62 -34.72 5.41
C LYS A 500 -9.33 -33.43 5.83
N GLN A 501 -9.29 -33.07 7.12
CA GLN A 501 -9.85 -31.80 7.60
C GLN A 501 -9.13 -30.59 6.99
N PHE A 502 -7.80 -30.63 6.92
CA PHE A 502 -7.02 -29.56 6.29
C PHE A 502 -7.32 -29.44 4.80
N ALA A 503 -7.40 -30.56 4.09
CA ALA A 503 -7.77 -30.58 2.67
C ALA A 503 -9.16 -29.99 2.43
N TYR A 504 -10.13 -30.25 3.32
CA TYR A 504 -11.46 -29.65 3.22
C TYR A 504 -11.40 -28.12 3.37
N ALA A 505 -10.74 -27.61 4.41
CA ALA A 505 -10.61 -26.17 4.63
C ALA A 505 -9.87 -25.48 3.47
N THR A 506 -8.77 -26.06 2.99
CA THR A 506 -8.01 -25.54 1.83
C THR A 506 -8.87 -25.50 0.58
N ARG A 507 -9.67 -26.54 0.29
CA ARG A 507 -10.58 -26.53 -0.86
C ARG A 507 -11.64 -25.44 -0.76
N ALA A 508 -12.19 -25.19 0.43
CA ALA A 508 -13.14 -24.10 0.64
C ALA A 508 -12.49 -22.72 0.48
N VAL A 509 -11.24 -22.54 0.92
CA VAL A 509 -10.47 -21.31 0.67
C VAL A 509 -10.26 -21.10 -0.83
N VAL A 510 -9.87 -22.14 -1.59
CA VAL A 510 -9.70 -22.06 -3.05
C VAL A 510 -11.01 -21.73 -3.77
N LYS A 511 -12.14 -22.29 -3.34
CA LYS A 511 -13.46 -21.89 -3.89
C LYS A 511 -13.74 -20.41 -3.65
N GLY A 512 -13.48 -19.94 -2.43
CA GLY A 512 -13.59 -18.52 -2.08
C GLY A 512 -12.67 -17.65 -2.93
N SER A 513 -11.44 -18.12 -3.21
CA SER A 513 -10.48 -17.40 -4.05
C SER A 513 -11.00 -17.13 -5.44
N HIS A 514 -11.54 -18.16 -6.11
CA HIS A 514 -12.05 -18.01 -7.47
C HIS A 514 -13.19 -16.97 -7.53
N VAL A 515 -14.07 -16.96 -6.54
CA VAL A 515 -15.14 -15.96 -6.45
C VAL A 515 -14.57 -14.56 -6.19
N ILE A 516 -13.61 -14.42 -5.26
CA ILE A 516 -12.95 -13.13 -5.01
C ILE A 516 -12.26 -12.62 -6.26
N ASP A 517 -11.52 -13.46 -6.98
CA ASP A 517 -10.83 -13.08 -8.21
C ASP A 517 -11.81 -12.55 -9.27
N GLU A 518 -12.98 -13.20 -9.43
CA GLU A 518 -14.03 -12.77 -10.34
C GLU A 518 -14.63 -11.42 -9.92
N VAL A 519 -15.02 -11.28 -8.65
CA VAL A 519 -15.55 -10.03 -8.08
C VAL A 519 -14.55 -8.88 -8.20
N CYS A 520 -13.26 -9.18 -8.06
CA CYS A 520 -12.17 -8.22 -8.18
C CYS A 520 -11.99 -7.69 -9.61
N MET A 521 -12.56 -8.33 -10.65
CA MET A 521 -12.60 -7.75 -12.00
C MET A 521 -13.41 -6.45 -12.03
N ASN A 522 -14.40 -6.30 -11.14
CA ASN A 522 -15.18 -5.06 -10.97
C ASN A 522 -14.45 -4.01 -10.09
N ARG A 523 -13.13 -4.14 -9.90
CA ARG A 523 -12.32 -3.22 -9.10
C ARG A 523 -11.07 -2.74 -9.88
N PRO A 524 -11.22 -2.05 -11.03
CA PRO A 524 -10.05 -1.58 -11.76
C PRO A 524 -9.23 -0.58 -10.93
N SER A 525 -7.91 -0.57 -11.16
CA SER A 525 -6.93 0.22 -10.41
C SER A 525 -5.99 0.99 -11.36
N PRO A 526 -6.50 1.92 -12.20
CA PRO A 526 -5.69 2.61 -13.20
C PRO A 526 -4.54 3.45 -12.63
N ALA A 527 -4.63 3.99 -11.41
CA ALA A 527 -3.54 4.71 -10.74
C ALA A 527 -2.40 3.79 -10.32
N LEU A 528 -2.73 2.63 -9.76
CA LEU A 528 -1.74 1.58 -9.50
C LEU A 528 -1.13 1.05 -10.80
N SER A 529 -1.97 0.74 -11.80
CA SER A 529 -1.56 0.16 -13.09
C SER A 529 -0.62 1.05 -13.89
N LEU A 530 -0.62 2.37 -13.64
CA LEU A 530 0.18 3.35 -14.37
C LEU A 530 1.68 3.05 -14.37
N THR A 531 2.18 2.35 -13.35
CA THR A 531 3.62 2.04 -13.20
C THR A 531 3.97 0.57 -13.45
N PHE A 532 3.04 -0.19 -14.02
CA PHE A 532 3.28 -1.53 -14.54
C PHE A 532 3.35 -1.45 -16.06
N LYS A 533 4.54 -1.73 -16.63
CA LYS A 533 4.77 -1.57 -18.07
C LYS A 533 3.89 -2.49 -18.89
N GLU A 534 3.76 -3.73 -18.43
CA GLU A 534 2.94 -4.76 -19.05
C GLU A 534 1.47 -4.33 -19.11
N CYS A 535 0.95 -3.67 -18.06
CA CYS A 535 -0.42 -3.16 -18.06
C CYS A 535 -0.67 -2.15 -19.20
N ILE A 536 0.35 -1.34 -19.56
CA ILE A 536 0.29 -0.44 -20.72
C ILE A 536 0.43 -1.23 -22.02
N GLU A 537 1.44 -2.09 -22.14
CA GLU A 537 1.72 -2.87 -23.36
C GLU A 537 0.54 -3.76 -23.77
N ASN A 538 -0.04 -4.47 -22.80
CA ASN A 538 -1.20 -5.35 -22.96
C ASN A 538 -2.51 -4.56 -22.99
N ALA A 539 -2.48 -3.27 -22.63
CA ALA A 539 -3.65 -2.39 -22.50
C ALA A 539 -4.75 -3.03 -21.64
N LYS A 540 -4.35 -3.49 -20.46
CA LYS A 540 -5.19 -4.21 -19.51
C LYS A 540 -4.80 -3.81 -18.08
N ASP A 541 -5.79 -3.62 -17.22
CA ASP A 541 -5.59 -3.19 -15.83
C ASP A 541 -4.82 -4.24 -15.01
N TYR A 542 -4.12 -3.78 -13.98
CA TYR A 542 -3.52 -4.61 -12.94
C TYR A 542 -4.52 -5.66 -12.44
N ALA A 543 -5.74 -5.25 -12.08
CA ALA A 543 -6.80 -6.13 -11.58
C ALA A 543 -7.14 -7.27 -12.56
N TRP A 544 -6.97 -7.04 -13.86
CA TRP A 544 -7.35 -7.96 -14.92
C TRP A 544 -6.17 -8.82 -15.41
N GLY A 545 -5.00 -8.71 -14.79
CA GLY A 545 -3.80 -9.46 -15.19
C GLY A 545 -3.18 -8.91 -16.48
N GLY A 546 -3.09 -7.58 -16.56
CA GLY A 546 -2.35 -6.88 -17.60
C GLY A 546 -0.84 -7.04 -17.51
#